data_AF-A0A259PMT7-F1
#
_entry.id   AF-A0A259PMT7-F1
#
_cell.length_a   1.000
_cell.length_b   1.000
_cell.length_c   1.000
_cell.angle_alpha   90.00
_cell.angle_beta   90.00
_cell.angle_gamma   90.00
#
_symmetry.space_group_name_H-M   'P 1'
#
loop_
_entity.id
_entity.type
_entity.pdbx_description
1 polymer ?
#
loop_
_entity_poly.entity_id
_entity_poly.type
_entity_poly.pdbx_seq_one_letter_code
_entity_poly.pdbx_strand_id
1 'polypeptide(L)'
;IQIEVKNGDAADTPWLKNIYSDQFDLLSREMVPGEAITYTPAFPQFRFPMSPGEAWAQTITQSQPEWELHAQIGVDVTVEAEDIVQVPAGTFKTLRLLGRYTTPNATVTTHYWYAPAAGRAVKGIEDTLAKINDSRVRVQYELQSLNRLRA
;
A
#
# COMPACT_ATOMS: atom_id res chain seq x y z
N ILE A 1 -6.27 -13.47 0.36
CA ILE A 1 -6.97 -12.66 -0.69
C ILE A 1 -5.98 -12.32 -1.82
N GLN A 2 -6.35 -12.47 -3.10
CA GLN A 2 -5.50 -12.11 -4.24
C GLN A 2 -6.12 -10.95 -5.03
N ILE A 3 -5.32 -9.94 -5.34
CA ILE A 3 -5.73 -8.76 -6.11
C ILE A 3 -4.76 -8.55 -7.27
N GLU A 4 -5.29 -8.36 -8.46
CA GLU A 4 -4.50 -7.99 -9.64
C GLU A 4 -4.49 -6.48 -9.81
N VAL A 5 -3.30 -5.91 -10.05
CA VAL A 5 -3.06 -4.48 -10.18
C VAL A 5 -2.38 -4.20 -11.53
N LYS A 6 -2.93 -3.27 -12.30
CA LYS A 6 -2.31 -2.81 -13.55
C LYS A 6 -1.71 -1.43 -13.31
N ASN A 7 -0.37 -1.34 -13.38
CA ASN A 7 0.39 -0.13 -13.07
C ASN A 7 0.83 0.57 -14.37
N GLY A 8 -0.13 1.09 -15.15
CA GLY A 8 0.14 1.79 -16.40
C GLY A 8 -1.04 1.83 -17.38
N ASP A 9 -1.04 2.84 -18.24
CA ASP A 9 -2.12 3.11 -19.20
C ASP A 9 -1.95 2.38 -20.53
N ALA A 10 -0.76 1.81 -20.78
CA ALA A 10 -0.51 1.10 -22.03
C ALA A 10 -1.30 -0.21 -22.10
N ALA A 11 -1.77 -0.56 -23.31
CA ALA A 11 -2.62 -1.73 -23.51
C ALA A 11 -1.91 -3.03 -23.09
N ASP A 12 -0.59 -3.08 -23.25
CA ASP A 12 0.32 -4.18 -22.96
C ASP A 12 0.91 -4.18 -21.54
N THR A 13 0.58 -3.18 -20.70
CA THR A 13 1.06 -3.19 -19.31
C THR A 13 0.56 -4.44 -18.59
N PRO A 14 1.45 -5.27 -18.02
CA PRO A 14 1.07 -6.52 -17.41
C PRO A 14 0.29 -6.30 -16.11
N TRP A 15 -0.53 -7.29 -15.76
CA TRP A 15 -1.15 -7.38 -14.45
C TRP A 15 -0.14 -7.93 -13.44
N LEU A 16 0.00 -7.22 -12.33
CA LEU A 16 0.84 -7.59 -11.19
C LEU A 16 -0.04 -8.19 -10.11
N LYS A 17 0.45 -9.20 -9.41
CA LYS A 17 -0.28 -9.86 -8.32
C LYS A 17 0.11 -9.31 -6.96
N ASN A 18 -0.89 -8.99 -6.16
CA ASN A 18 -0.75 -8.75 -4.73
C ASN A 18 -1.50 -9.84 -3.96
N ILE A 19 -0.86 -10.42 -2.96
CA ILE A 19 -1.43 -11.43 -2.07
C ILE A 19 -1.52 -10.85 -0.66
N TYR A 20 -2.69 -10.97 -0.06
CA TYR A 20 -3.00 -10.49 1.29
C TYR A 20 -3.47 -11.63 2.20
N SER A 21 -3.28 -11.46 3.50
CA SER A 21 -3.92 -12.28 4.55
C SER A 21 -5.44 -12.07 4.54
N ASP A 22 -6.16 -12.88 5.31
CA ASP A 22 -7.61 -12.70 5.50
C ASP A 22 -7.93 -11.43 6.32
N GLN A 23 -6.92 -10.86 6.98
CA GLN A 23 -6.98 -9.58 7.69
C GLN A 23 -6.51 -8.40 6.82
N PHE A 24 -6.29 -8.62 5.52
CA PHE A 24 -5.77 -7.64 4.56
C PHE A 24 -4.33 -7.16 4.81
N ASP A 25 -3.52 -7.91 5.54
CA ASP A 25 -2.07 -7.66 5.60
C ASP A 25 -1.42 -8.07 4.28
N LEU A 26 -0.51 -7.27 3.73
CA LEU A 26 0.14 -7.61 2.47
C LEU A 26 1.22 -8.68 2.71
N LEU A 27 1.02 -9.86 2.13
CA LEU A 27 1.94 -11.02 2.21
C LEU A 27 2.99 -10.96 1.11
N SER A 28 2.58 -10.62 -0.11
CA SER A 28 3.49 -10.45 -1.24
C SER A 28 2.94 -9.50 -2.30
N ARG A 29 3.84 -8.90 -3.07
CA ARG A 29 3.50 -8.12 -4.27
C ARG A 29 4.51 -8.35 -5.38
N GLU A 30 4.04 -8.40 -6.61
CA GLU A 30 4.88 -8.34 -7.80
C GLU A 30 5.18 -6.88 -8.16
N MET A 31 6.45 -6.56 -8.37
CA MET A 31 6.86 -5.31 -9.04
C MET A 31 7.04 -5.52 -10.54
N VAL A 32 7.42 -6.75 -10.91
CA VAL A 32 7.54 -7.27 -12.27
C VAL A 32 6.83 -8.62 -12.28
N PRO A 33 6.14 -9.01 -13.37
CA PRO A 33 5.42 -10.29 -13.40
C PRO A 33 6.33 -11.47 -13.09
N GLY A 34 5.90 -12.34 -12.18
CA GLY A 34 6.66 -13.51 -11.74
C GLY A 34 7.67 -13.25 -10.62
N GLU A 35 8.13 -12.00 -10.44
CA GLU A 35 9.12 -11.65 -9.43
C GLU A 35 8.45 -11.02 -8.19
N ALA A 36 8.09 -11.86 -7.22
CA ALA A 36 7.38 -11.44 -6.03
C ALA A 36 8.33 -10.99 -4.91
N ILE A 37 8.03 -9.82 -4.36
CA ILE A 37 8.51 -9.40 -3.04
C ILE A 37 7.61 -10.05 -1.98
N THR A 38 8.20 -10.65 -0.95
CA THR A 38 7.49 -11.22 0.20
C THR A 38 7.79 -10.46 1.50
N TYR A 39 6.87 -10.52 2.46
CA TYR A 39 6.98 -9.84 3.75
C TYR A 39 6.85 -10.81 4.92
N THR A 40 7.74 -10.71 5.91
CA THR A 40 7.67 -11.51 7.14
C THR A 40 8.03 -10.69 8.39
N PRO A 41 7.10 -10.53 9.36
CA PRO A 41 5.68 -10.88 9.27
C PRO A 41 4.98 -10.11 8.13
N ALA A 42 3.71 -10.45 7.86
CA ALA A 42 2.92 -9.77 6.85
C ALA A 42 2.96 -8.24 7.05
N PHE A 43 3.00 -7.48 5.96
CA PHE A 43 3.13 -6.03 6.02
C PHE A 43 1.83 -5.42 6.62
N PRO A 44 1.90 -4.79 7.80
CA PRO A 44 0.71 -4.36 8.53
C PRO A 44 0.23 -3.00 8.01
N GLN A 45 -0.32 -2.97 6.80
CA GLN A 45 -0.79 -1.70 6.21
C GLN A 45 -2.13 -1.25 6.80
N PHE A 46 -2.97 -2.20 7.23
CA PHE A 46 -4.26 -1.97 7.86
C PHE A 46 -4.40 -2.89 9.05
N ARG A 47 -5.12 -2.46 10.09
CA ARG A 47 -5.41 -3.30 11.26
C ARG A 47 -6.86 -3.14 11.67
N PHE A 48 -7.73 -4.03 11.21
CA PHE A 48 -9.17 -3.93 11.47
C PHE A 48 -9.56 -4.41 12.88
N PRO A 49 -10.59 -3.81 13.50
CA PRO A 49 -11.27 -2.58 13.08
C PRO A 49 -10.34 -1.36 13.19
N MET A 50 -10.54 -0.35 12.34
CA MET A 50 -9.75 0.88 12.34
C MET A 50 -10.63 2.07 12.71
N SER A 51 -10.17 2.91 13.64
CA SER A 51 -10.82 4.15 14.05
C SER A 51 -9.82 5.30 14.22
N PRO A 52 -10.21 6.57 14.03
CA PRO A 52 -9.32 7.71 14.25
C PRO A 52 -8.64 7.68 15.64
N GLY A 53 -7.33 7.94 15.66
CA GLY A 53 -6.49 7.91 16.85
C GLY A 53 -5.78 6.58 17.10
N GLU A 54 -6.16 5.50 16.42
CA GLU A 54 -5.44 4.24 16.50
C GLU A 54 -4.10 4.30 15.77
N ALA A 55 -3.09 3.60 16.31
CA ALA A 55 -1.76 3.52 15.73
C ALA A 55 -1.12 2.16 15.99
N TRP A 56 -0.23 1.76 15.11
CA TRP A 56 0.58 0.56 15.29
C TRP A 56 1.96 0.72 14.65
N ALA A 57 2.92 -0.04 15.18
CA ALA A 57 4.29 -0.06 14.71
C ALA A 57 4.81 -1.49 14.65
N GLN A 58 5.62 -1.81 13.65
CA GLN A 58 6.26 -3.11 13.50
C GLN A 58 7.51 -3.02 12.63
N THR A 59 8.49 -3.86 12.90
CA THR A 59 9.59 -4.11 11.96
C THR A 59 9.30 -5.40 11.20
N ILE A 60 9.41 -5.35 9.88
CA ILE A 60 9.22 -6.49 8.99
C ILE A 60 10.44 -6.74 8.11
N THR A 61 10.59 -7.97 7.65
CA THR A 61 11.58 -8.37 6.65
C THR A 61 10.91 -8.40 5.28
N GLN A 62 11.38 -7.57 4.37
CA GLN A 62 11.10 -7.68 2.94
C GLN A 62 12.13 -8.63 2.32
N SER A 63 11.68 -9.60 1.53
CA SER A 63 12.56 -10.53 0.80
C SER A 63 12.23 -10.58 -0.68
N GLN A 64 13.24 -10.69 -1.53
CA GLN A 64 13.13 -11.08 -2.93
C GLN A 64 13.95 -12.37 -3.11
N PRO A 65 13.31 -13.55 -2.96
CA PRO A 65 14.04 -14.82 -2.88
C PRO A 65 14.90 -15.10 -4.11
N GLU A 66 14.41 -14.74 -5.30
CA GLU A 66 15.13 -14.94 -6.57
C GLU A 66 16.45 -14.17 -6.64
N TRP A 67 16.58 -13.09 -5.86
CA TRP A 67 17.73 -12.21 -5.85
C TRP A 67 18.55 -12.31 -4.54
N GLU A 68 18.17 -13.20 -3.62
CA GLU A 68 18.72 -13.32 -2.25
C GLU A 68 18.75 -11.97 -1.49
N LEU A 69 17.85 -11.05 -1.84
CA LEU A 69 17.79 -9.73 -1.22
C LEU A 69 16.85 -9.74 -0.02
N HIS A 70 17.37 -9.28 1.12
CA HIS A 70 16.61 -9.11 2.35
C HIS A 70 16.80 -7.69 2.90
N ALA A 71 15.71 -7.04 3.28
CA ALA A 71 15.72 -5.70 3.87
C ALA A 71 14.78 -5.62 5.06
N GLN A 72 15.23 -4.95 6.12
CA GLN A 72 14.36 -4.60 7.24
C GLN A 72 13.61 -3.30 6.92
N ILE A 73 12.30 -3.30 7.16
CA ILE A 73 11.44 -2.14 7.04
C ILE A 73 10.82 -1.86 8.41
N GLY A 74 11.07 -0.68 8.96
CA GLY A 74 10.29 -0.14 10.06
C GLY A 74 8.97 0.42 9.52
N VAL A 75 7.86 0.01 10.10
CA VAL A 75 6.49 0.40 9.74
C VAL A 75 5.87 1.12 10.94
N ASP A 76 5.39 2.33 10.74
CA ASP A 76 4.58 3.08 11.69
C ASP A 76 3.33 3.58 10.96
N VAL A 77 2.15 3.31 11.49
CA VAL A 77 0.89 3.76 10.88
C VAL A 77 -0.01 4.37 11.94
N THR A 78 -0.69 5.45 11.58
CA THR A 78 -1.70 6.11 12.41
C THR A 78 -2.96 6.39 11.58
N VAL A 79 -4.13 6.13 12.16
CA VAL A 79 -5.42 6.54 11.58
C VAL A 79 -5.70 7.98 12.03
N GLU A 80 -5.64 8.92 11.10
CA GLU A 80 -5.70 10.34 11.43
C GLU A 80 -7.14 10.86 11.56
N ALA A 81 -8.02 10.49 10.62
CA ALA A 81 -9.35 11.07 10.50
C ALA A 81 -10.29 10.23 9.64
N GLU A 82 -11.59 10.53 9.75
CA GLU A 82 -12.58 10.17 8.74
C GLU A 82 -12.71 11.29 7.70
N ASP A 83 -12.72 10.94 6.42
CA ASP A 83 -12.85 11.87 5.30
C ASP A 83 -13.90 11.37 4.30
N ILE A 84 -14.53 12.30 3.58
CA ILE A 84 -15.27 12.00 2.35
C ILE A 84 -14.38 12.38 1.18
N VAL A 85 -14.01 11.40 0.36
CA VAL A 85 -13.11 11.59 -0.79
C VAL A 85 -13.83 11.30 -2.09
N GLN A 86 -13.70 12.22 -3.04
CA GLN A 86 -14.14 12.05 -4.42
C GLN A 86 -12.94 11.71 -5.31
N VAL A 87 -13.08 10.65 -6.11
CA VAL A 87 -12.14 10.17 -7.12
C VAL A 87 -12.92 9.83 -8.40
N PRO A 88 -12.26 9.53 -9.54
CA PRO A 88 -13.00 9.19 -10.77
C PRO A 88 -13.95 7.99 -10.62
N ALA A 89 -13.62 7.02 -9.76
CA ALA A 89 -14.51 5.88 -9.47
C ALA A 89 -15.75 6.23 -8.61
N GLY A 90 -15.86 7.47 -8.10
CA GLY A 90 -16.99 7.95 -7.30
C GLY A 90 -16.59 8.60 -5.98
N THR A 91 -17.58 8.75 -5.10
CA THR A 91 -17.41 9.37 -3.78
C THR A 91 -17.49 8.32 -2.68
N PHE A 92 -16.52 8.32 -1.77
CA PHE A 92 -16.35 7.31 -0.73
C PHE A 92 -16.22 7.97 0.65
N LYS A 93 -16.85 7.34 1.66
CA LYS A 93 -16.46 7.56 3.06
C LYS A 93 -15.18 6.76 3.32
N THR A 94 -14.20 7.41 3.90
CA THR A 94 -12.84 6.88 4.05
C THR A 94 -12.28 7.13 5.43
N LEU A 95 -11.32 6.31 5.82
CA LEU A 95 -10.37 6.60 6.87
C LEU A 95 -9.09 7.09 6.21
N ARG A 96 -8.56 8.23 6.65
CA ARG A 96 -7.24 8.71 6.26
C ARG A 96 -6.21 8.16 7.22
N LEU A 97 -5.20 7.50 6.68
CA LEU A 97 -4.08 6.95 7.43
C LEU A 97 -2.79 7.64 7.00
N LEU A 98 -1.89 7.84 7.97
CA LEU A 98 -0.51 8.22 7.77
C LEU A 98 0.37 7.00 8.04
N GLY A 99 1.01 6.49 6.99
CA GLY A 99 2.06 5.47 7.09
C GLY A 99 3.44 6.08 6.94
N ARG A 100 4.39 5.63 7.75
CA ARG A 100 5.81 5.90 7.63
C ARG A 100 6.56 4.58 7.55
N TYR A 101 7.30 4.40 6.47
CA TYR A 101 8.06 3.19 6.18
C TYR A 101 9.53 3.55 6.04
N THR A 102 10.37 2.97 6.88
CA THR A 102 11.79 3.35 6.97
C THR A 102 12.68 2.17 6.65
N THR A 103 13.61 2.37 5.74
CA THR A 103 14.73 1.46 5.44
C THR A 103 16.05 2.18 5.71
N PRO A 104 17.20 1.49 5.67
CA PRO A 104 18.51 2.16 5.71
C PRO A 104 18.69 3.20 4.61
N ASN A 105 18.06 2.99 3.44
CA ASN A 105 18.30 3.79 2.23
C ASN A 105 17.22 4.84 1.95
N ALA A 106 16.03 4.70 2.54
CA ALA A 106 14.92 5.60 2.25
C ALA A 106 13.93 5.71 3.42
N THR A 107 13.19 6.80 3.43
CA THR A 107 11.96 6.95 4.22
C THR A 107 10.83 7.23 3.26
N VAL A 108 9.76 6.43 3.33
CA VAL A 108 8.53 6.63 2.57
C VAL A 108 7.46 7.07 3.54
N THR A 109 6.83 8.21 3.27
CA THR A 109 5.68 8.71 4.03
C THR A 109 4.47 8.68 3.10
N THR A 110 3.44 7.93 3.47
CA THR A 110 2.25 7.77 2.63
C THR A 110 1.01 8.18 3.41
N HIS A 111 0.23 9.10 2.85
CA HIS A 111 -1.16 9.28 3.24
C HIS A 111 -2.04 8.43 2.32
N TYR A 112 -2.88 7.57 2.88
CA TYR A 112 -3.83 6.78 2.10
C TYR A 112 -5.23 6.86 2.68
N TRP A 113 -6.21 6.95 1.80
CA TRP A 113 -7.62 7.03 2.12
C TRP A 113 -8.26 5.67 1.86
N TYR A 114 -8.42 4.89 2.92
CA TYR A 114 -9.05 3.57 2.88
C TYR A 114 -10.57 3.71 2.89
N ALA A 115 -11.26 3.18 1.87
CA ALA A 115 -12.72 3.12 1.85
C ALA A 115 -13.18 1.70 2.22
N PRO A 116 -13.82 1.47 3.38
CA PRO A 116 -14.36 0.17 3.74
C PRO A 116 -15.34 -0.39 2.69
N ALA A 117 -16.18 0.48 2.12
CA ALA A 117 -17.14 0.10 1.08
C ALA A 117 -16.48 -0.34 -0.25
N ALA A 118 -15.22 0.03 -0.49
CA ALA A 118 -14.44 -0.44 -1.64
C ALA A 118 -13.51 -1.61 -1.27
N GLY A 119 -13.28 -1.87 0.02
CA GLY A 119 -12.32 -2.86 0.51
C GLY A 119 -10.86 -2.53 0.20
N ARG A 120 -10.54 -1.27 -0.11
CA ARG A 120 -9.18 -0.82 -0.50
C ARG A 120 -8.98 0.68 -0.33
N ALA A 121 -7.73 1.12 -0.42
CA ALA A 121 -7.41 2.54 -0.60
C ALA A 121 -7.96 3.04 -1.95
N VAL A 122 -8.69 4.16 -1.91
CA VAL A 122 -9.23 4.81 -3.10
C VAL A 122 -8.38 5.98 -3.57
N LYS A 123 -7.50 6.48 -2.70
CA LYS A 123 -6.54 7.55 -2.97
C LYS A 123 -5.30 7.34 -2.12
N GLY A 124 -4.14 7.75 -2.64
CA GLY A 124 -2.94 7.87 -1.84
C GLY A 124 -1.96 8.90 -2.38
N ILE A 125 -1.17 9.45 -1.46
CA ILE A 125 -0.10 10.39 -1.71
C ILE A 125 1.12 9.83 -0.98
N GLU A 126 2.14 9.47 -1.75
CA GLU A 126 3.39 8.92 -1.25
C GLU A 126 4.52 9.90 -1.49
N ASP A 127 5.30 10.17 -0.46
CA ASP A 127 6.54 10.94 -0.50
C ASP A 127 7.69 10.01 -0.13
N THR A 128 8.56 9.71 -1.09
CA THR A 128 9.79 8.96 -0.87
C THR A 128 10.96 9.93 -0.75
N LEU A 129 11.69 9.86 0.36
CA LEU A 129 12.98 10.51 0.57
C LEU A 129 14.08 9.45 0.51
N ALA A 130 14.91 9.48 -0.53
CA ALA A 130 16.11 8.65 -0.59
C ALA A 130 17.22 9.29 0.25
N LYS A 131 17.83 8.53 1.16
CA LYS A 131 18.87 9.01 2.09
C LYS A 131 20.25 9.15 1.45
N ILE A 132 20.48 8.50 0.31
CA ILE A 132 21.80 8.52 -0.36
C ILE A 132 22.12 9.89 -0.99
N ASN A 133 21.09 10.63 -1.39
CA ASN A 133 21.24 11.88 -2.14
C ASN A 133 20.16 12.93 -1.80
N ASP A 134 19.39 12.69 -0.73
CA ASP A 134 18.24 13.51 -0.33
C ASP A 134 17.21 13.76 -1.44
N SER A 135 17.16 12.90 -2.46
CA SER A 135 16.18 13.03 -3.53
C SER A 135 14.77 12.72 -3.03
N ARG A 136 13.80 13.47 -3.55
CA ARG A 136 12.40 13.36 -3.18
C ARG A 136 11.57 12.99 -4.39
N VAL A 137 10.78 11.95 -4.27
CA VAL A 137 9.79 11.53 -5.27
C VAL A 137 8.42 11.57 -4.63
N ARG A 138 7.47 12.21 -5.30
CA ARG A 138 6.07 12.18 -4.91
C ARG A 138 5.27 11.37 -5.92
N VAL A 139 4.52 10.39 -5.44
CA VAL A 139 3.55 9.63 -6.23
C VAL A 139 2.16 9.93 -5.69
N GLN A 140 1.20 10.15 -6.60
CA GLN A 140 -0.21 10.31 -6.25
C GLN A 140 -1.02 9.35 -7.11
N TYR A 141 -1.98 8.69 -6.49
CA TYR A 141 -2.87 7.77 -7.18
C TYR A 141 -4.31 7.94 -6.71
N GLU A 142 -5.24 7.71 -7.62
CA GLU A 142 -6.67 7.75 -7.39
C GLU A 142 -7.33 6.58 -8.12
N LEU A 143 -8.33 5.98 -7.48
CA LEU A 143 -9.07 4.86 -8.05
C LEU A 143 -9.87 5.36 -9.28
N GLN A 144 -9.49 4.85 -10.45
CA GLN A 144 -10.11 5.23 -11.71
C GLN A 144 -11.46 4.55 -11.94
N SER A 145 -11.56 3.27 -11.61
CA SER A 145 -12.80 2.50 -11.72
C SER A 145 -12.89 1.43 -10.63
N LEU A 146 -14.12 1.12 -10.21
CA LEU A 146 -14.40 0.05 -9.25
C LEU A 146 -15.07 -1.11 -9.98
N ASN A 147 -14.27 -2.06 -10.49
CA ASN A 147 -14.81 -3.35 -10.89
C ASN A 147 -15.24 -4.09 -9.61
N ARG A 148 -16.54 -4.14 -9.33
CA ARG A 148 -17.07 -5.01 -8.28
C ARG A 148 -16.79 -6.44 -8.72
N LEU A 149 -15.96 -7.17 -7.97
CA LEU A 149 -15.97 -8.62 -8.05
C LEU A 149 -17.42 -9.04 -7.80
N ARG A 150 -17.99 -9.82 -8.74
CA ARG A 150 -19.39 -10.26 -8.66
C ARG A 150 -19.63 -10.89 -7.29
N ALA A 151 -20.73 -10.48 -6.66
CA ALA A 151 -21.28 -11.11 -5.47
C ALA A 151 -21.62 -12.59 -5.72
#